data_AF-A0A8H4IYW0-F1
#
_entry.id   AF-A0A8H4IYW0-F1
#
_cell.length_a   1.000
_cell.length_b   1.000
_cell.length_c   1.000
_cell.angle_alpha   90.00
_cell.angle_beta   90.00
_cell.angle_gamma   90.00
#
_symmetry.space_group_name_H-M   'P 1'
#
loop_
_entity.id
_entity.type
_entity.pdbx_description
1 polymer ?
#
loop_
_entity_poly.entity_id
_entity_poly.type
_entity_poly.pdbx_seq_one_letter_code
_entity_poly.pdbx_strand_id
1 'polypeptide(L)'
;MAAFVDFNQPTFWLSAATIIFNPTFWNIAARQGTAILSSPLTLRARAWGSSPDLPKTQPMEVRESVELQQNPNLIASIPVTLLEPTNPQMQERKADNRSPAAQAEYHNKVITKLFGGNSLYGCYALAVTIFTLGIVRDAIYKSALEAQPPHPLLQTPASNYTAYALLAAGNTLVLTSMYALGVTGTYLGDYFGILMDAPVTSFPFNVTGSPMYWGSTMSFLGTALLFGRPAGVVLTALVYVAYSIALRYEDPFTAEIYAKRERERKAQGGKKSS
;
A
#
# COMPACT_ATOMS: atom_id res chain seq x y z
N MET A 1 31.55 -26.11 -11.66
CA MET A 1 30.28 -25.76 -12.32
C MET A 1 30.09 -24.26 -12.20
N ALA A 2 29.80 -23.54 -13.28
CA ALA A 2 29.46 -22.12 -13.18
C ALA A 2 28.11 -21.98 -12.43
N ALA A 3 28.03 -21.07 -11.47
CA ALA A 3 26.78 -20.80 -10.76
C ALA A 3 25.74 -20.21 -11.73
N PHE A 4 24.48 -20.61 -11.61
CA PHE A 4 23.38 -20.06 -12.42
C PHE A 4 23.04 -18.60 -12.08
N VAL A 5 23.50 -18.14 -10.91
CA VAL A 5 23.39 -16.78 -10.43
C VAL A 5 24.75 -16.38 -9.85
N ASP A 6 25.29 -15.27 -10.33
CA ASP A 6 26.52 -14.67 -9.82
C ASP A 6 26.19 -13.62 -8.75
N PHE A 7 26.23 -14.03 -7.48
CA PHE A 7 25.99 -13.13 -6.35
C PHE A 7 27.15 -12.17 -6.05
N ASN A 8 28.29 -12.28 -6.75
CA ASN A 8 29.39 -11.34 -6.59
C ASN A 8 29.17 -10.04 -7.39
N GLN A 9 28.20 -10.03 -8.33
CA GLN A 9 27.90 -8.83 -9.12
C GLN A 9 27.21 -7.76 -8.26
N PRO A 10 27.81 -6.57 -8.10
CA PRO A 10 27.19 -5.49 -7.33
C PRO A 10 25.85 -5.03 -7.90
N THR A 11 25.68 -5.11 -9.23
CA THR A 11 24.44 -4.75 -9.93
C THR A 11 23.26 -5.63 -9.52
N PHE A 12 23.49 -6.91 -9.19
CA PHE A 12 22.46 -7.81 -8.69
C PHE A 12 21.89 -7.30 -7.36
N TRP A 13 22.77 -7.00 -6.40
CA TRP A 13 22.37 -6.49 -5.09
C TRP A 13 21.77 -5.10 -5.16
N LEU A 14 22.28 -4.24 -6.06
CA LEU A 14 21.68 -2.94 -6.31
C LEU A 14 20.25 -3.10 -6.84
N SER A 15 20.00 -4.01 -7.78
CA SER A 15 18.66 -4.31 -8.27
C SER A 15 17.76 -4.90 -7.19
N ALA A 16 18.24 -5.85 -6.39
CA ALA A 16 17.49 -6.40 -5.28
C ALA A 16 17.13 -5.30 -4.26
N ALA A 17 18.06 -4.40 -3.95
CA ALA A 17 17.84 -3.27 -3.06
C ALA A 17 16.79 -2.31 -3.60
N THR A 18 16.80 -1.94 -4.89
CA THR A 18 15.77 -1.06 -5.46
C THR A 18 14.39 -1.71 -5.53
N ILE A 19 14.31 -3.03 -5.70
CA ILE A 19 13.06 -3.80 -5.62
C ILE A 19 12.49 -3.78 -4.19
N ILE A 20 13.34 -4.05 -3.19
CA ILE A 20 12.94 -4.09 -1.76
C ILE A 20 12.72 -2.69 -1.19
N PHE A 21 13.36 -1.67 -1.78
CA PHE A 21 13.25 -0.28 -1.33
C PHE A 21 11.79 0.13 -1.18
N ASN A 22 10.91 -0.30 -2.08
CA ASN A 22 9.51 0.09 -2.00
C ASN A 22 8.84 -0.39 -0.69
N PRO A 23 8.72 -1.71 -0.36
CA PRO A 23 8.20 -2.14 0.94
C PRO A 23 8.95 -1.61 2.17
N THR A 24 10.28 -1.47 2.09
CA THR A 24 11.11 -1.11 3.26
C THR A 24 11.13 0.37 3.56
N PHE A 25 11.26 1.23 2.55
CA PHE A 25 11.16 2.68 2.69
C PHE A 25 9.84 3.07 3.34
N TRP A 26 8.72 2.53 2.85
CA TRP A 26 7.41 2.87 3.42
C TRP A 26 7.24 2.33 4.85
N ASN A 27 7.79 1.15 5.17
CA ASN A 27 7.75 0.58 6.53
C ASN A 27 8.61 1.38 7.53
N ILE A 28 9.77 1.90 7.10
CA ILE A 28 10.69 2.69 7.93
C ILE A 28 10.19 4.13 8.07
N ALA A 29 9.84 4.78 6.96
CA ALA A 29 9.45 6.20 6.92
C ALA A 29 8.29 6.53 7.85
N ALA A 30 7.49 5.55 8.24
CA ALA A 30 6.39 5.79 9.15
C ALA A 30 6.39 5.05 10.47
N ARG A 31 7.47 4.33 10.75
CA ARG A 31 7.97 4.25 12.13
C ARG A 31 8.58 5.60 12.55
N GLN A 32 9.14 6.37 11.61
CA GLN A 32 9.83 7.63 11.88
C GLN A 32 8.96 8.89 11.76
N GLY A 33 7.79 8.80 11.13
CA GLY A 33 6.83 9.92 11.00
C GLY A 33 6.34 10.50 12.34
N THR A 34 6.50 9.77 13.44
CA THR A 34 6.24 10.25 14.81
C THR A 34 7.46 10.86 15.50
N ALA A 35 8.69 10.57 15.07
CA ALA A 35 9.91 10.97 15.77
C ALA A 35 10.61 12.20 15.16
N ILE A 36 10.48 12.43 13.85
CA ILE A 36 11.20 13.53 13.17
C ILE A 36 10.51 14.90 13.35
N LEU A 37 9.22 14.93 13.71
CA LEU A 37 8.44 16.17 13.88
C LEU A 37 8.18 16.56 15.35
N SER A 38 8.69 15.80 16.31
CA SER A 38 8.69 16.17 17.74
C SER A 38 9.95 16.96 18.15
N SER A 39 10.59 17.67 17.22
CA SER A 39 11.64 18.60 17.60
C SER A 39 11.03 19.72 18.47
N PRO A 40 11.73 20.27 19.47
CA PRO A 40 11.17 21.22 20.43
C PRO A 40 10.60 22.51 19.83
N LEU A 41 10.78 22.74 18.52
CA LEU A 41 10.35 23.95 17.83
C LEU A 41 8.85 23.93 17.43
N THR A 42 8.20 22.76 17.33
CA THR A 42 6.74 22.68 17.04
C THR A 42 5.86 22.78 18.29
N LEU A 43 6.42 22.59 19.49
CA LEU A 43 5.70 22.72 20.77
C LEU A 43 5.35 24.17 21.14
N ARG A 44 5.95 25.18 20.50
CA ARG A 44 5.65 26.60 20.77
C ARG A 44 4.42 27.14 20.01
N ALA A 45 3.91 26.43 19.01
CA ALA A 45 2.72 26.86 18.28
C ALA A 45 1.38 26.47 18.94
N ARG A 46 1.41 25.75 20.08
CA ARG A 46 0.20 25.27 20.79
C ARG A 46 -0.10 26.04 22.09
N ALA A 47 0.59 27.15 22.33
CA ALA A 47 0.52 27.91 23.59
C ALA A 47 -0.15 29.30 23.47
N TRP A 48 -0.87 29.60 22.39
CA TRP A 48 -1.65 30.84 22.32
C TRP A 48 -3.02 30.61 21.69
N GLY A 49 -4.05 30.62 22.53
CA GLY A 49 -5.44 30.37 22.16
C GLY A 49 -6.29 30.07 23.37
N SER A 50 -6.37 31.03 24.30
CA SER A 50 -7.22 30.99 25.49
C SER A 50 -8.71 31.17 25.13
N SER A 51 -9.56 30.22 25.55
CA SER A 51 -10.97 30.48 25.93
C SER A 51 -11.55 29.32 26.76
N PRO A 52 -12.60 29.58 27.57
CA PRO A 52 -12.76 28.97 28.89
C PRO A 52 -13.81 27.85 28.96
N ASP A 53 -13.67 27.05 30.03
CA ASP A 53 -14.64 26.20 30.73
C ASP A 53 -15.45 25.15 29.94
N LEU A 54 -14.98 23.90 30.02
CA LEU A 54 -15.79 22.69 29.88
C LEU A 54 -15.91 22.01 31.26
N PRO A 55 -17.11 21.54 31.67
CA PRO A 55 -17.32 20.96 32.99
C PRO A 55 -16.57 19.64 33.13
N LYS A 56 -15.92 19.47 34.29
CA LYS A 56 -15.19 18.25 34.68
C LYS A 56 -16.20 17.11 34.88
N THR A 57 -16.19 16.11 34.01
CA THR A 57 -16.88 14.84 34.27
C THR A 57 -16.11 14.06 35.33
N GLN A 58 -16.81 13.68 36.41
CA GLN A 58 -16.29 12.77 37.42
C GLN A 58 -16.17 11.34 36.85
N PRO A 59 -15.19 10.53 37.28
CA PRO A 59 -15.08 9.15 36.83
C PRO A 59 -16.25 8.31 37.36
N MET A 60 -16.93 7.63 36.45
CA MET A 60 -17.97 6.63 36.75
C MET A 60 -17.36 5.43 37.48
N GLU A 61 -17.97 5.08 38.61
CA GLU A 61 -17.58 3.97 39.48
C GLU A 61 -17.81 2.61 38.80
N VAL A 62 -16.77 1.79 38.75
CA VAL A 62 -16.78 0.42 38.23
C VAL A 62 -17.46 -0.49 39.26
N ARG A 63 -18.76 -0.76 39.09
CA ARG A 63 -19.51 -1.76 39.87
C ARG A 63 -20.38 -2.61 38.96
N GLU A 64 -19.77 -3.40 38.08
CA GLU A 64 -20.53 -4.44 37.34
C GLU A 64 -19.66 -5.56 36.76
N SER A 65 -18.50 -5.85 37.35
CA SER A 65 -17.59 -6.90 36.85
C SER A 65 -17.43 -8.11 37.78
N VAL A 66 -18.26 -8.25 38.83
CA VAL A 66 -18.07 -9.32 39.84
C VAL A 66 -19.09 -10.46 39.75
N GLU A 67 -20.26 -10.31 39.11
CA GLU A 67 -21.26 -11.39 39.08
C GLU A 67 -21.21 -12.32 37.86
N LEU A 68 -20.52 -11.95 36.77
CA LEU A 68 -20.51 -12.77 35.54
C LEU A 68 -19.46 -13.89 35.53
N GLN A 69 -18.68 -14.05 36.61
CA GLN A 69 -17.56 -14.99 36.65
C GLN A 69 -17.91 -16.36 37.29
N GLN A 70 -19.18 -16.59 37.68
CA GLN A 70 -19.54 -17.73 38.54
C GLN A 70 -20.53 -18.75 37.98
N ASN A 71 -20.97 -18.68 36.71
CA ASN A 71 -21.89 -19.70 36.18
C ASN A 71 -21.59 -20.14 34.73
N PRO A 72 -20.88 -21.28 34.52
CA PRO A 72 -20.51 -21.77 33.20
C PRO A 72 -21.67 -22.36 32.37
N ASN A 73 -22.89 -22.46 32.91
CA ASN A 73 -24.03 -23.05 32.19
C ASN A 73 -24.96 -22.04 31.47
N LEU A 74 -24.68 -20.73 31.52
CA LEU A 74 -25.48 -19.71 30.80
C LEU A 74 -25.07 -19.47 29.33
N ILE A 75 -23.94 -20.04 28.89
CA ILE A 75 -23.38 -19.77 27.54
C ILE A 75 -24.16 -20.52 26.44
N ALA A 76 -24.91 -21.58 26.78
CA ALA A 76 -25.51 -22.49 25.81
C ALA A 76 -26.88 -22.07 25.25
N SER A 77 -27.44 -20.92 25.66
CA SER A 77 -28.80 -20.50 25.25
C SER A 77 -28.88 -19.13 24.57
N ILE A 78 -27.75 -18.55 24.16
CA ILE A 78 -27.75 -17.26 23.46
C ILE A 78 -27.84 -17.50 21.95
N PRO A 79 -28.87 -17.00 21.25
CA PRO A 79 -28.95 -17.12 19.80
C PRO A 79 -27.73 -16.46 19.14
N VAL A 80 -27.13 -17.15 18.17
CA VAL A 80 -25.86 -16.80 17.47
C VAL A 80 -25.91 -15.45 16.74
N THR A 81 -27.08 -14.81 16.65
CA THR A 81 -27.31 -13.49 16.06
C THR A 81 -26.83 -12.28 16.88
N LEU A 82 -26.26 -12.49 18.08
CA LEU A 82 -25.70 -11.41 18.94
C LEU A 82 -24.16 -11.43 19.04
N LEU A 83 -23.47 -12.17 18.15
CA LEU A 83 -22.01 -12.18 18.06
C LEU A 83 -21.44 -11.17 17.06
N GLU A 84 -22.16 -10.08 16.80
CA GLU A 84 -21.56 -8.92 16.13
C GLU A 84 -21.01 -7.96 17.19
N PRO A 85 -19.70 -7.63 17.16
CA PRO A 85 -19.12 -6.74 18.15
C PRO A 85 -19.60 -5.31 17.89
N THR A 86 -20.54 -4.84 18.71
CA THR A 86 -21.03 -3.45 18.80
C THR A 86 -20.03 -2.47 19.44
N ASN A 87 -18.75 -2.83 19.50
CA ASN A 87 -17.72 -1.93 20.02
C ASN A 87 -16.91 -1.31 18.86
N PRO A 88 -17.08 -0.01 18.57
CA PRO A 88 -16.29 0.70 17.55
C PRO A 88 -14.77 0.55 17.75
N GLN A 89 -14.32 0.40 19.01
CA GLN A 89 -12.90 0.26 19.32
C GLN A 89 -12.32 -1.14 18.99
N MET A 90 -13.17 -2.17 18.89
CA MET A 90 -12.75 -3.49 18.41
C MET A 90 -12.63 -3.53 16.88
N GLN A 91 -13.40 -2.72 16.16
CA GLN A 91 -13.19 -2.50 14.72
C GLN A 91 -11.91 -1.71 14.45
N GLU A 92 -11.60 -0.68 15.25
CA GLU A 92 -10.32 0.03 15.18
C GLU A 92 -9.12 -0.88 15.50
N ARG A 93 -9.24 -1.81 16.47
CA ARG A 93 -8.15 -2.72 16.84
C ARG A 93 -7.82 -3.79 15.79
N LYS A 94 -8.76 -4.15 14.89
CA LYS A 94 -8.47 -5.06 13.77
C LYS A 94 -7.87 -4.35 12.55
N ALA A 95 -7.89 -3.01 12.53
CA ALA A 95 -7.29 -2.19 11.48
C ALA A 95 -5.80 -1.85 11.73
N ASP A 96 -5.21 -2.31 12.84
CA ASP A 96 -3.79 -2.09 13.13
C ASP A 96 -2.89 -3.12 12.42
N ASN A 97 -2.89 -3.07 11.09
CA ASN A 97 -1.90 -3.73 10.24
C ASN A 97 -1.44 -2.70 9.20
N ARG A 98 -0.58 -1.77 9.64
CA ARG A 98 -0.32 -0.47 9.00
C ARG A 98 0.77 -0.54 7.90
N SER A 99 0.46 -0.15 6.66
CA SER A 99 1.46 0.37 5.70
C SER A 99 1.74 1.82 6.10
N PRO A 100 2.94 2.15 6.61
CA PRO A 100 2.93 3.29 7.51
C PRO A 100 3.11 4.64 6.77
N ALA A 101 3.86 4.77 5.67
CA ALA A 101 4.17 6.11 5.12
C ALA A 101 3.17 6.65 4.09
N ALA A 102 2.33 5.78 3.56
CA ALA A 102 1.16 6.12 2.79
C ALA A 102 0.03 6.67 3.69
N GLN A 103 -0.11 6.09 4.89
CA GLN A 103 -0.88 6.65 6.00
C GLN A 103 -0.33 7.99 6.51
N ALA A 104 1.00 8.21 6.45
CA ALA A 104 1.59 9.46 6.90
C ALA A 104 1.11 10.66 6.06
N GLU A 105 0.95 10.51 4.74
CA GLU A 105 0.32 11.58 3.95
C GLU A 105 -1.16 11.73 4.30
N TYR A 106 -1.90 10.61 4.44
CA TYR A 106 -3.31 10.64 4.82
C TYR A 106 -3.57 11.36 6.15
N HIS A 107 -2.73 11.15 7.17
CA HIS A 107 -2.89 11.71 8.51
C HIS A 107 -2.17 13.04 8.73
N ASN A 108 -0.92 13.16 8.27
CA ASN A 108 -0.06 14.31 8.60
C ASN A 108 0.03 15.34 7.47
N LYS A 109 -0.41 14.98 6.25
CA LYS A 109 -0.46 15.85 5.06
C LYS A 109 0.88 16.51 4.76
N VAL A 110 1.98 15.77 4.93
CA VAL A 110 3.35 16.29 4.84
C VAL A 110 3.66 16.80 3.44
N ILE A 111 3.36 15.99 2.42
CA ILE A 111 3.58 16.34 1.02
C ILE A 111 2.60 17.46 0.63
N THR A 112 1.32 17.34 0.99
CA THR A 112 0.35 18.42 0.77
C THR A 112 0.82 19.76 1.33
N LYS A 113 1.39 19.79 2.55
CA LYS A 113 1.95 21.01 3.17
C LYS A 113 3.17 21.55 2.43
N LEU A 114 4.05 20.67 1.95
CA LEU A 114 5.21 21.07 1.14
C LEU A 114 4.79 21.77 -0.16
N PHE A 115 3.64 21.38 -0.73
CA PHE A 115 3.05 21.99 -1.93
C PHE A 115 2.00 23.05 -1.60
N GLY A 116 2.19 23.81 -0.51
CA GLY A 116 1.36 24.97 -0.17
C GLY A 116 -0.08 24.63 0.22
N GLY A 117 -0.33 23.42 0.70
CA GLY A 117 -1.68 22.93 1.04
C GLY A 117 -2.45 22.36 -0.15
N ASN A 118 -1.87 22.31 -1.36
CA ASN A 118 -2.52 21.78 -2.54
C ASN A 118 -2.23 20.28 -2.71
N SER A 119 -3.22 19.45 -2.32
CA SER A 119 -3.12 17.99 -2.41
C SER A 119 -3.00 17.46 -3.83
N LEU A 120 -3.54 18.15 -4.85
CA LEU A 120 -3.42 17.75 -6.24
C LEU A 120 -1.97 17.86 -6.72
N TYR A 121 -1.33 19.00 -6.46
CA TYR A 121 0.07 19.21 -6.83
C TYR A 121 1.00 18.28 -6.07
N GLY A 122 0.74 18.05 -4.77
CA GLY A 122 1.46 17.04 -4.00
C GLY A 122 1.34 15.64 -4.60
N CYS A 123 0.15 15.23 -5.02
CA CYS A 123 -0.09 13.94 -5.66
C CYS A 123 0.64 13.82 -7.01
N TYR A 124 0.58 14.85 -7.88
CA TYR A 124 1.32 14.84 -9.15
C TYR A 124 2.83 14.83 -8.96
N ALA A 125 3.36 15.55 -7.98
CA ALA A 125 4.79 15.51 -7.66
C ALA A 125 5.22 14.12 -7.18
N LEU A 126 4.41 13.47 -6.35
CA LEU A 126 4.63 12.08 -5.95
C LEU A 126 4.56 11.14 -7.16
N ALA A 127 3.59 11.32 -8.05
CA ALA A 127 3.43 10.52 -9.26
C ALA A 127 4.68 10.59 -10.16
N VAL A 128 5.18 11.80 -10.42
CA VAL A 128 6.43 12.00 -11.18
C VAL A 128 7.60 11.31 -10.48
N THR A 129 7.71 11.44 -9.16
CA THR A 129 8.78 10.82 -8.37
C THR A 129 8.75 9.30 -8.47
N ILE A 130 7.59 8.67 -8.23
CA ILE A 130 7.42 7.20 -8.29
C ILE A 130 7.71 6.71 -9.71
N PHE A 131 7.18 7.38 -10.73
CA PHE A 131 7.39 7.00 -12.13
C PHE A 131 8.88 7.07 -12.52
N THR A 132 9.57 8.16 -12.18
CA THR A 132 11.01 8.31 -12.45
C THR A 132 11.83 7.26 -11.70
N LEU A 133 11.54 6.99 -10.43
CA LEU A 133 12.18 5.91 -9.69
C LEU A 133 11.92 4.55 -10.33
N GLY A 134 10.74 4.34 -10.91
CA GLY A 134 10.40 3.15 -11.70
C GLY A 134 11.32 2.98 -12.92
N ILE A 135 11.52 4.04 -13.71
CA ILE A 135 12.45 4.02 -14.86
C ILE A 135 13.88 3.68 -14.42
N VAL A 136 14.36 4.31 -13.35
CA VAL A 136 15.71 4.06 -12.82
C VAL A 136 15.83 2.61 -12.32
N ARG A 137 14.83 2.10 -11.60
CA ARG A 137 14.79 0.69 -11.15
C ARG A 137 14.86 -0.27 -12.33
N ASP A 138 14.11 -0.01 -13.40
CA ASP A 138 14.07 -0.88 -14.58
C ASP A 138 15.41 -0.85 -15.34
N ALA A 139 16.07 0.32 -15.42
CA ALA A 139 17.41 0.43 -15.96
C ALA A 139 18.44 -0.36 -15.13
N ILE A 140 18.40 -0.22 -13.80
CA ILE A 140 19.26 -0.98 -12.87
C ILE A 140 19.00 -2.49 -13.01
N TYR A 141 17.74 -2.91 -13.10
CA TYR A 141 17.36 -4.30 -13.30
C TYR A 141 17.93 -4.86 -14.60
N LYS A 142 17.78 -4.13 -15.72
CA LYS A 142 18.38 -4.52 -17.01
C LYS A 142 19.90 -4.68 -16.90
N SER A 143 20.60 -3.71 -16.29
CA SER A 143 22.04 -3.81 -16.07
C SER A 143 22.43 -5.00 -15.18
N ALA A 144 21.60 -5.35 -14.19
CA ALA A 144 21.80 -6.55 -13.39
C ALA A 144 21.68 -7.83 -14.21
N LEU A 145 20.69 -7.92 -15.12
CA LEU A 145 20.53 -9.09 -16.00
C LEU A 145 21.70 -9.23 -16.99
N GLU A 146 22.15 -8.13 -17.59
CA GLU A 146 23.25 -8.15 -18.57
C GLU A 146 24.57 -8.67 -17.96
N ALA A 147 24.79 -8.42 -16.66
CA ALA A 147 25.97 -8.87 -15.92
C ALA A 147 25.92 -10.32 -15.43
N GLN A 148 24.79 -11.02 -15.57
CA GLN A 148 24.59 -12.38 -15.04
C GLN A 148 24.85 -13.44 -16.09
N PRO A 149 25.25 -14.69 -15.76
CA PRO A 149 25.43 -15.73 -16.77
C PRO A 149 24.09 -16.14 -17.41
N PRO A 150 24.06 -16.40 -18.74
CA PRO A 150 22.86 -16.94 -19.39
C PRO A 150 22.70 -18.44 -19.12
N HIS A 151 21.48 -18.97 -19.29
CA HIS A 151 21.20 -20.40 -19.15
C HIS A 151 20.51 -20.98 -20.39
N PRO A 152 21.01 -22.10 -20.97
CA PRO A 152 20.49 -22.66 -22.21
C PRO A 152 18.98 -22.97 -22.20
N LEU A 153 18.43 -23.43 -21.06
CA LEU A 153 16.99 -23.71 -20.96
C LEU A 153 16.11 -22.46 -21.14
N LEU A 154 16.63 -21.27 -20.81
CA LEU A 154 15.93 -20.01 -20.96
C LEU A 154 16.15 -19.35 -22.33
N GLN A 155 17.01 -19.93 -23.17
CA GLN A 155 17.32 -19.41 -24.52
C GLN A 155 16.58 -20.17 -25.63
N THR A 156 15.60 -21.00 -25.25
CA THR A 156 14.79 -21.74 -26.22
C THR A 156 13.76 -20.84 -26.90
N PRO A 157 13.30 -21.16 -28.12
CA PRO A 157 12.20 -20.44 -28.76
C PRO A 157 10.93 -20.39 -27.90
N ALA A 158 10.63 -21.48 -27.17
CA ALA A 158 9.52 -21.53 -26.22
C ALA A 158 9.66 -20.49 -25.09
N SER A 159 10.88 -20.32 -24.56
CA SER A 159 11.17 -19.26 -23.57
C SER A 159 10.92 -17.87 -24.15
N ASN A 160 11.36 -17.61 -25.38
CA ASN A 160 11.13 -16.33 -26.05
C ASN A 160 9.64 -16.04 -26.29
N TYR A 161 8.86 -17.02 -26.77
CA TYR A 161 7.41 -16.84 -26.93
C TYR A 161 6.71 -16.60 -25.60
N THR A 162 7.11 -17.32 -24.55
CA THR A 162 6.60 -17.12 -23.20
C THR A 162 6.94 -15.71 -22.70
N ALA A 163 8.16 -15.24 -22.95
CA ALA A 163 8.60 -13.89 -22.61
C ALA A 163 7.72 -12.82 -23.27
N TYR A 164 7.49 -12.91 -24.58
CA TYR A 164 6.64 -11.96 -25.30
C TYR A 164 5.19 -12.01 -24.83
N ALA A 165 4.64 -13.19 -24.55
CA ALA A 165 3.29 -13.33 -24.02
C ALA A 165 3.15 -12.67 -22.64
N LEU A 166 4.13 -12.89 -21.75
CA LEU A 166 4.17 -12.26 -20.43
C LEU A 166 4.30 -10.74 -20.52
N LEU A 167 5.19 -10.23 -21.38
CA LEU A 167 5.37 -8.79 -21.58
C LEU A 167 4.11 -8.15 -22.16
N ALA A 168 3.48 -8.77 -23.15
CA ALA A 168 2.25 -8.26 -23.75
C ALA A 168 1.12 -8.20 -22.71
N ALA A 169 0.82 -9.33 -22.07
CA ALA A 169 -0.25 -9.39 -21.08
C ALA A 169 0.04 -8.50 -19.85
N GLY A 170 1.29 -8.46 -19.40
CA GLY A 170 1.71 -7.62 -18.27
C GLY A 170 1.53 -6.13 -18.57
N ASN A 171 1.99 -5.66 -19.73
CA ASN A 171 1.79 -4.28 -20.15
C ASN A 171 0.31 -3.96 -20.40
N THR A 172 -0.47 -4.90 -20.93
CA THR A 172 -1.93 -4.71 -21.04
C THR A 172 -2.54 -4.44 -19.66
N LEU A 173 -2.25 -5.26 -18.65
CA LEU A 173 -2.77 -5.05 -17.29
C LEU A 173 -2.31 -3.71 -16.69
N VAL A 174 -1.03 -3.36 -16.82
CA VAL A 174 -0.49 -2.09 -16.28
C VAL A 174 -1.10 -0.87 -16.97
N LEU A 175 -1.08 -0.83 -18.30
CA LEU A 175 -1.54 0.35 -19.04
C LEU A 175 -3.05 0.55 -18.93
N THR A 176 -3.83 -0.54 -18.99
CA THR A 176 -5.29 -0.43 -18.89
C THR A 176 -5.76 -0.13 -17.47
N SER A 177 -5.07 -0.61 -16.43
CA SER A 177 -5.35 -0.20 -15.05
C SER A 177 -5.02 1.27 -14.80
N MET A 178 -3.88 1.75 -15.31
CA MET A 178 -3.52 3.17 -15.24
C MET A 178 -4.51 4.05 -16.01
N TYR A 179 -4.99 3.58 -17.17
CA TYR A 179 -6.05 4.27 -17.91
C TYR A 179 -7.35 4.36 -17.10
N ALA A 180 -7.77 3.27 -16.47
CA ALA A 180 -9.02 3.22 -15.71
C ALA A 180 -8.98 4.01 -14.39
N LEU A 181 -7.85 4.01 -13.70
CA LEU A 181 -7.64 4.77 -12.45
C LEU A 181 -7.27 6.24 -12.69
N GLY A 182 -6.70 6.56 -13.85
CA GLY A 182 -6.02 7.83 -14.10
C GLY A 182 -4.75 7.99 -13.24
N VAL A 183 -4.08 9.13 -13.39
CA VAL A 183 -2.81 9.41 -12.68
C VAL A 183 -3.00 9.41 -11.16
N THR A 184 -4.01 10.11 -10.66
CA THR A 184 -4.23 10.24 -9.21
C THR A 184 -4.63 8.91 -8.58
N GLY A 185 -5.51 8.12 -9.21
CA GLY A 185 -5.86 6.79 -8.70
C GLY A 185 -4.69 5.81 -8.73
N THR A 186 -3.77 5.96 -9.70
CA THR A 186 -2.57 5.11 -9.84
C THR A 186 -1.50 5.45 -8.78
N TYR A 187 -1.32 6.73 -8.47
CA TYR A 187 -0.22 7.22 -7.63
C TYR A 187 -0.70 7.74 -6.27
N LEU A 188 -1.51 6.91 -5.59
CA LEU A 188 -1.91 7.07 -4.18
C LEU A 188 -2.71 8.36 -3.88
N GLY A 189 -3.52 8.82 -4.83
CA GLY A 189 -4.34 10.04 -4.69
C GLY A 189 -5.38 9.96 -3.58
N ASP A 190 -5.84 8.76 -3.22
CA ASP A 190 -6.70 8.51 -2.06
C ASP A 190 -6.05 8.98 -0.75
N TYR A 191 -4.73 8.88 -0.61
CA TYR A 191 -4.00 9.36 0.58
C TYR A 191 -3.90 10.88 0.60
N PHE A 192 -3.95 11.52 -0.57
CA PHE A 192 -4.11 12.95 -0.72
C PHE A 192 -5.57 13.42 -0.50
N GLY A 193 -6.53 12.49 -0.35
CA GLY A 193 -7.96 12.78 -0.24
C GLY A 193 -8.67 12.95 -1.59
N ILE A 194 -7.98 12.62 -2.69
CA ILE A 194 -8.50 12.66 -4.06
C ILE A 194 -9.11 11.30 -4.35
N LEU A 195 -10.36 11.13 -3.91
CA LEU A 195 -11.07 9.86 -3.96
C LEU A 195 -11.94 9.76 -5.22
N MET A 196 -11.88 8.61 -5.90
CA MET A 196 -12.81 8.29 -6.98
C MET A 196 -14.24 8.16 -6.43
N ASP A 197 -15.24 8.35 -7.28
CA ASP A 197 -16.65 8.26 -6.86
C ASP A 197 -17.09 6.83 -6.53
N ALA A 198 -16.52 5.85 -7.24
CA ALA A 198 -16.72 4.44 -6.98
C ALA A 198 -15.44 3.64 -7.32
N PRO A 199 -15.24 2.46 -6.71
CA PRO A 199 -14.19 1.54 -7.13
C PRO A 199 -14.35 1.13 -8.59
N VAL A 200 -13.24 1.02 -9.32
CA VAL A 200 -13.24 0.53 -10.71
C VAL A 200 -13.44 -0.98 -10.69
N THR A 201 -14.50 -1.46 -11.35
CA THR A 201 -14.83 -2.88 -11.47
C THR A 201 -14.77 -3.40 -12.90
N SER A 202 -14.50 -2.54 -13.88
CA SER A 202 -14.29 -2.91 -15.28
C SER A 202 -12.89 -3.47 -15.50
N PHE A 203 -12.59 -3.89 -16.74
CA PHE A 203 -11.25 -4.33 -17.10
C PHE A 203 -10.19 -3.26 -16.80
N PRO A 204 -9.04 -3.64 -16.21
CA PRO A 204 -8.60 -5.00 -15.87
C PRO A 204 -8.95 -5.49 -14.44
N PHE A 205 -9.66 -4.67 -13.65
CA PHE A 205 -10.01 -4.97 -12.26
C PHE A 205 -11.06 -6.09 -12.11
N ASN A 206 -11.83 -6.40 -13.16
CA ASN A 206 -12.68 -7.60 -13.19
C ASN A 206 -11.91 -8.92 -13.32
N VAL A 207 -10.63 -8.87 -13.74
CA VAL A 207 -9.78 -10.07 -13.91
C VAL A 207 -8.94 -10.32 -12.65
N THR A 208 -8.41 -9.27 -12.05
CA THR A 208 -7.61 -9.34 -10.82
C THR A 208 -7.75 -8.05 -10.02
N GLY A 209 -7.73 -8.12 -8.69
CA GLY A 209 -7.87 -6.95 -7.82
C GLY A 209 -6.67 -5.98 -7.88
N SER A 210 -5.51 -6.47 -8.32
CA SER A 210 -4.24 -5.72 -8.29
C SER A 210 -3.50 -5.79 -9.64
N PRO A 211 -4.13 -5.36 -10.75
CA PRO A 211 -3.64 -5.59 -12.12
C PRO A 211 -2.27 -4.98 -12.38
N MET A 212 -1.95 -3.83 -11.79
CA MET A 212 -0.62 -3.22 -11.90
C MET A 212 0.49 -4.10 -11.30
N TYR A 213 0.23 -4.68 -10.13
CA TYR A 213 1.18 -5.52 -9.41
C TYR A 213 1.46 -6.80 -10.18
N TRP A 214 0.40 -7.50 -10.61
CA TRP A 214 0.51 -8.69 -11.46
C TRP A 214 1.18 -8.38 -12.80
N GLY A 215 0.75 -7.33 -13.48
CA GLY A 215 1.30 -6.97 -14.77
C GLY A 215 2.77 -6.58 -14.70
N SER A 216 3.18 -5.88 -13.64
CA SER A 216 4.59 -5.58 -13.40
C SER A 216 5.40 -6.85 -13.11
N THR A 217 4.92 -7.76 -12.25
CA THR A 217 5.60 -9.06 -12.03
C THR A 217 5.77 -9.86 -13.32
N MET A 218 4.74 -9.88 -14.18
CA MET A 218 4.81 -10.51 -15.51
C MET A 218 5.87 -9.85 -16.39
N SER A 219 5.97 -8.52 -16.38
CA SER A 219 7.00 -7.80 -17.13
C SER A 219 8.43 -8.08 -16.64
N PHE A 220 8.63 -8.19 -15.32
CA PHE A 220 9.92 -8.60 -14.74
C PHE A 220 10.30 -10.02 -15.18
N LEU A 221 9.37 -10.97 -15.11
CA LEU A 221 9.60 -12.36 -15.50
C LEU A 221 9.83 -12.48 -17.01
N GLY A 222 8.99 -11.83 -17.81
CA GLY A 222 9.10 -11.82 -19.26
C GLY A 222 10.46 -11.26 -19.70
N THR A 223 10.94 -10.19 -19.07
CA THR A 223 12.28 -9.64 -19.33
C THR A 223 13.39 -10.62 -18.92
N ALA A 224 13.26 -11.30 -17.76
CA ALA A 224 14.24 -12.30 -17.32
C ALA A 224 14.37 -13.46 -18.33
N LEU A 225 13.23 -13.93 -18.84
CA LEU A 225 13.17 -14.98 -19.86
C LEU A 225 13.75 -14.50 -21.19
N LEU A 226 13.41 -13.29 -21.64
CA LEU A 226 13.91 -12.72 -22.88
C LEU A 226 15.43 -12.54 -22.87
N PHE A 227 16.01 -12.16 -21.73
CA PHE A 227 17.47 -12.07 -21.55
C PHE A 227 18.12 -13.43 -21.28
N GLY A 228 17.34 -14.48 -21.00
CA GLY A 228 17.81 -15.82 -20.70
C GLY A 228 18.59 -15.94 -19.39
N ARG A 229 18.27 -15.11 -18.38
CA ARG A 229 19.07 -14.98 -17.13
C ARG A 229 18.34 -15.57 -15.92
N PRO A 230 18.84 -16.66 -15.30
CA PRO A 230 18.22 -17.24 -14.11
C PRO A 230 18.14 -16.26 -12.93
N ALA A 231 19.13 -15.38 -12.79
CA ALA A 231 19.13 -14.32 -11.80
C ALA A 231 17.89 -13.40 -11.89
N GLY A 232 17.38 -13.16 -13.10
CA GLY A 232 16.16 -12.38 -13.30
C GLY A 232 14.91 -13.08 -12.79
N VAL A 233 14.86 -14.42 -12.86
CA VAL A 233 13.77 -15.21 -12.28
C VAL A 233 13.79 -15.08 -10.75
N VAL A 234 14.98 -15.13 -10.14
CA VAL A 234 15.16 -14.90 -8.69
C VAL A 234 14.71 -13.49 -8.29
N LEU A 235 15.15 -12.47 -9.03
CA LEU A 235 14.73 -11.08 -8.80
C LEU A 235 13.21 -10.90 -9.02
N THR A 236 12.61 -11.63 -9.95
CA THR A 236 11.15 -11.61 -10.15
C THR A 236 10.41 -12.24 -8.97
N ALA A 237 10.92 -13.34 -8.40
CA ALA A 237 10.36 -13.91 -7.17
C ALA A 237 10.42 -12.89 -6.02
N LEU A 238 11.52 -12.14 -5.92
CA LEU A 238 11.66 -11.05 -4.96
C LEU A 238 10.63 -9.94 -5.19
N VAL A 239 10.41 -9.52 -6.44
CA VAL A 239 9.34 -8.57 -6.82
C VAL A 239 7.97 -9.07 -6.38
N TYR A 240 7.64 -10.33 -6.67
CA TYR A 240 6.37 -10.93 -6.29
C TYR A 240 6.16 -10.92 -4.76
N VAL A 241 7.19 -11.28 -3.99
CA VAL A 241 7.13 -11.23 -2.52
C VAL A 241 6.96 -9.80 -2.02
N ALA A 242 7.74 -8.85 -2.54
CA ALA A 242 7.65 -7.44 -2.19
C ALA A 242 6.23 -6.88 -2.43
N TYR A 243 5.65 -7.18 -3.59
CA TYR A 243 4.29 -6.78 -3.95
C TYR A 243 3.23 -7.47 -3.10
N SER A 244 3.38 -8.77 -2.84
CA SER A 244 2.46 -9.50 -1.97
C SER A 244 2.44 -8.94 -0.54
N ILE A 245 3.59 -8.47 -0.05
CA ILE A 245 3.69 -7.80 1.25
C ILE A 245 2.99 -6.44 1.17
N ALA A 246 3.25 -5.63 0.14
CA ALA A 246 2.62 -4.31 -0.02
C ALA A 246 1.09 -4.42 -0.04
N LEU A 247 0.53 -5.34 -0.82
CA LEU A 247 -0.91 -5.56 -0.96
C LEU A 247 -1.61 -5.92 0.36
N ARG A 248 -0.94 -6.68 1.24
CA ARG A 248 -1.49 -7.02 2.58
C ARG A 248 -1.78 -5.79 3.44
N TYR A 249 -1.15 -4.66 3.14
CA TYR A 249 -1.32 -3.42 3.88
C TYR A 249 -2.10 -2.37 3.09
N GLU A 250 -1.93 -2.29 1.77
CA GLU A 250 -2.61 -1.30 0.92
C GLU A 250 -4.11 -1.60 0.76
N ASP A 251 -4.46 -2.84 0.42
CA ASP A 251 -5.85 -3.25 0.18
C ASP A 251 -6.80 -2.91 1.35
N PRO A 252 -6.50 -3.30 2.61
CA PRO A 252 -7.40 -2.98 3.73
C PRO A 252 -7.44 -1.48 4.03
N PHE A 253 -6.35 -0.75 3.81
CA PHE A 253 -6.29 0.67 4.11
C PHE A 253 -7.09 1.50 3.12
N THR A 254 -6.93 1.26 1.82
CA THR A 254 -7.73 1.93 0.80
C THR A 254 -9.21 1.59 0.97
N ALA A 255 -9.58 0.34 1.25
CA ALA A 255 -10.96 -0.02 1.56
C ALA A 255 -11.55 0.79 2.73
N GLU A 256 -10.78 0.99 3.80
CA GLU A 256 -11.21 1.77 4.96
C GLU A 256 -11.40 3.26 4.65
N ILE A 257 -10.56 3.86 3.81
CA ILE A 257 -10.74 5.26 3.37
C ILE A 257 -12.09 5.43 2.65
N TYR A 258 -12.42 4.52 1.73
CA TYR A 258 -13.69 4.55 1.01
C TYR A 258 -14.88 4.26 1.92
N ALA A 259 -14.77 3.30 2.84
CA ALA A 259 -15.81 3.01 3.84
C ALA A 259 -16.08 4.22 4.73
N LYS A 260 -15.04 4.93 5.15
CA LYS A 260 -15.16 6.17 5.93
C LYS A 260 -15.88 7.27 5.14
N ARG A 261 -15.52 7.51 3.86
CA ARG A 261 -16.22 8.47 3.00
C ARG A 261 -17.72 8.16 2.89
N GLU A 262 -18.08 6.89 2.81
CA GLU A 262 -19.49 6.48 2.74
C GLU A 262 -20.24 6.72 4.07
N ARG A 263 -19.60 6.42 5.21
CA ARG A 263 -20.17 6.74 6.54
C ARG A 263 -20.40 8.24 6.72
N GLU A 264 -19.46 9.07 6.29
CA GLU A 264 -19.56 10.53 6.35
C GLU A 264 -20.67 11.07 5.43
N ARG A 265 -20.79 10.54 4.20
CA ARG A 265 -21.89 10.89 3.27
C ARG A 265 -23.26 10.58 3.86
N LYS A 266 -23.44 9.40 4.46
CA LYS A 266 -24.69 9.00 5.11
C LYS A 266 -25.04 9.91 6.30
N ALA A 267 -24.05 10.25 7.12
CA ALA A 267 -24.23 11.16 8.25
C ALA A 267 -24.59 12.60 7.83
N GLN A 268 -24.07 13.08 6.70
CA GLN A 268 -24.41 14.39 6.14
C GLN A 268 -25.77 14.40 5.41
N GLY A 269 -26.13 13.29 4.75
CA GLY A 269 -27.44 13.12 4.11
C GLY A 269 -28.59 13.10 5.10
N GLY A 270 -28.42 12.43 6.26
CA GLY A 270 -29.42 12.42 7.33
C GLY A 270 -29.59 13.76 8.05
N LYS A 271 -28.60 14.66 8.00
CA LYS A 271 -28.68 16.00 8.60
C LYS A 271 -29.42 17.02 7.72
N LYS A 272 -29.60 16.76 6.42
CA LYS A 272 -30.35 17.65 5.52
C LYS A 272 -31.85 17.33 5.47
N SER A 273 -32.28 16.23 6.07
CA SER A 273 -33.68 15.78 6.08
C SER A 273 -34.35 15.90 7.46
N SER A 274 -33.77 16.65 8.40
CA SER A 274 -34.29 16.84 9.75
C SER A 274 -34.37 18.31 10.13
#